data_AF-A0AAE0ZNY9-F1
#
_entry.id   AF-A0AAE0ZNY9-F1
#
_cell.length_a   1.000
_cell.length_b   1.000
_cell.length_c   1.000
_cell.angle_alpha   90.00
_cell.angle_beta   90.00
_cell.angle_gamma   90.00
#
_symmetry.space_group_name_H-M   'P 1'
#
loop_
_entity.id
_entity.type
_entity.pdbx_description
1 polymer ?
#
loop_
_entity_poly.entity_id
_entity_poly.type
_entity_poly.pdbx_seq_one_letter_code
_entity_poly.pdbx_strand_id
1 'polypeptide(L)'
;MLTLTMADHSVQYKLEQLFERDTTRRAETMCETRQQQQLSAKICGTARAVRWASGPPTPSRPDLQHCPHYLQENQELHIKDEENQELHIKDEENQELHIKDEENQELHVKHKENQELHVKDEENQELHVKHKENQELHIKDEENQELHVKHKENQELHVKHKENQELHVKHKENQELHVKHKENQELHVKHKENQELHVKHKENQELHVKDEENQELHVKDEENQELHIKDEENQELHIKDEENQELHIKDEENQELHIKDEENQELHIKDEENQELHVKDEENQELHIKDEENQELHIKDEENQELHIKDEENQNEENQELHIKDEENQELHIKDEENQELHIKDEENQELHVKDEENQELHVKHKENQELHVKHKENQELHVKHKENQELHIKDEENQELHIKDEENQELHIKDEENQELHVKDKENQELHVKHKENQELHIKDEENQELHIKDEENQELHIGEPGVTC
;
A
#
# COMPACT_ATOMS: atom_id res chain seq x y z
N MET A 1 21.87 8.51 -1.59
CA MET A 1 22.82 8.11 -0.55
C MET A 1 24.31 8.22 -0.90
N LEU A 2 24.85 8.33 -2.12
CA LEU A 2 24.41 8.18 -3.52
C LEU A 2 25.64 7.77 -4.38
N THR A 3 25.41 7.29 -5.62
CA THR A 3 26.34 7.12 -6.78
C THR A 3 27.69 6.39 -6.65
N LEU A 4 28.25 6.21 -5.46
CA LEU A 4 29.67 5.91 -5.13
C LEU A 4 30.39 4.69 -5.74
N THR A 5 29.80 3.94 -6.67
CA THR A 5 30.34 2.74 -7.38
C THR A 5 30.69 1.53 -6.49
N MET A 6 30.72 0.34 -7.09
CA MET A 6 31.09 -0.92 -6.41
C MET A 6 32.56 -1.33 -6.61
N ALA A 7 33.20 -0.87 -7.68
CA ALA A 7 34.54 -1.30 -8.11
C ALA A 7 35.17 -0.27 -9.06
N ASP A 8 36.29 -0.63 -9.70
CA ASP A 8 36.67 -0.08 -11.01
C ASP A 8 35.60 -0.50 -12.06
N HIS A 9 34.39 0.09 -12.02
CA HIS A 9 33.18 -0.44 -12.67
C HIS A 9 31.86 0.13 -12.10
N SER A 10 30.79 -0.68 -12.15
CA SER A 10 29.35 -0.32 -11.99
C SER A 10 28.92 0.46 -10.72
N VAL A 11 27.62 0.80 -10.63
CA VAL A 11 27.04 1.89 -9.82
C VAL A 11 26.72 1.53 -8.34
N GLN A 12 25.58 1.96 -7.77
CA GLN A 12 25.43 2.20 -6.33
C GLN A 12 24.42 3.35 -6.03
N TYR A 13 23.34 3.15 -5.28
CA TYR A 13 22.53 4.25 -4.70
C TYR A 13 21.02 4.14 -4.98
N LYS A 14 20.44 5.22 -5.54
CA LYS A 14 19.21 5.87 -5.04
C LYS A 14 19.62 7.15 -4.27
N LEU A 15 18.75 8.14 -4.06
CA LEU A 15 19.12 9.51 -3.65
C LEU A 15 18.42 10.04 -2.39
N GLU A 16 19.17 10.82 -1.61
CA GLU A 16 18.65 11.88 -0.76
C GLU A 16 17.88 11.48 0.53
N GLN A 17 16.57 11.74 0.53
CA GLN A 17 15.69 12.00 1.69
C GLN A 17 16.09 13.30 2.46
N LEU A 18 15.24 13.78 3.39
CA LEU A 18 14.94 15.21 3.51
C LEU A 18 15.41 15.89 4.82
N PHE A 19 14.88 15.52 6.00
CA PHE A 19 15.16 16.24 7.26
C PHE A 19 14.03 16.19 8.32
N GLU A 20 13.73 17.33 8.95
CA GLU A 20 13.10 17.41 10.28
C GLU A 20 11.60 17.78 10.26
N ARG A 21 10.71 16.77 10.23
CA ARG A 21 9.22 16.84 10.19
C ARG A 21 8.54 17.34 11.48
N ASP A 22 9.10 18.34 12.19
CA ASP A 22 8.54 18.84 13.47
C ASP A 22 9.58 19.31 14.51
N THR A 23 9.30 19.09 15.81
CA THR A 23 10.01 19.67 16.96
C THR A 23 9.27 19.43 18.31
N THR A 24 8.18 20.13 18.65
CA THR A 24 7.51 21.20 17.91
C THR A 24 6.00 21.23 18.22
N ARG A 25 5.14 21.09 17.21
CA ARG A 25 3.66 21.01 17.27
C ARG A 25 3.01 22.39 17.49
N ARG A 26 3.47 23.15 18.51
CA ARG A 26 3.57 24.64 18.57
C ARG A 26 4.09 25.25 19.89
N ALA A 27 3.96 24.58 21.03
CA ALA A 27 4.62 24.98 22.29
C ALA A 27 4.06 26.26 22.97
N GLU A 28 2.78 26.26 23.37
CA GLU A 28 1.93 27.44 23.15
C GLU A 28 0.96 27.10 22.02
N THR A 29 -0.03 26.21 22.16
CA THR A 29 -0.73 25.74 23.36
C THR A 29 0.04 24.81 24.30
N MET A 30 -0.41 24.80 25.56
CA MET A 30 -0.22 23.69 26.51
C MET A 30 1.13 23.69 27.23
N CYS A 31 1.62 22.48 27.48
CA CYS A 31 2.81 22.16 28.27
C CYS A 31 2.45 21.72 29.71
N GLU A 32 3.41 21.12 30.42
CA GLU A 32 3.11 19.93 31.24
C GLU A 32 3.96 18.75 30.70
N THR A 33 3.89 17.61 31.35
CA THR A 33 4.43 16.32 30.87
C THR A 33 3.56 15.18 31.43
N ARG A 34 2.23 15.40 31.42
CA ARG A 34 1.15 14.72 32.16
C ARG A 34 1.11 13.19 32.04
N GLN A 35 0.21 12.52 32.77
CA GLN A 35 0.15 11.05 32.94
C GLN A 35 1.54 10.45 33.31
N GLN A 36 2.02 9.32 32.75
CA GLN A 36 1.37 8.26 31.94
C GLN A 36 1.91 7.99 30.49
N GLN A 37 2.77 8.76 29.81
CA GLN A 37 3.31 10.08 30.12
C GLN A 37 3.50 10.92 28.83
N GLN A 38 3.38 12.24 28.94
CA GLN A 38 3.65 13.25 27.91
C GLN A 38 2.61 14.41 27.96
N LEU A 39 1.35 14.07 28.26
CA LEU A 39 0.15 14.86 27.96
C LEU A 39 0.08 16.32 28.49
N SER A 40 -0.75 17.10 27.81
CA SER A 40 -0.97 18.56 27.96
C SER A 40 -0.70 19.30 26.65
N ALA A 41 -1.28 18.82 25.54
CA ALA A 41 -0.78 18.89 24.15
C ALA A 41 -0.67 20.27 23.44
N LYS A 42 -0.19 20.20 22.20
CA LYS A 42 0.19 21.24 21.21
C LYS A 42 -1.02 21.80 20.41
N ILE A 43 -1.09 21.67 19.08
CA ILE A 43 -2.31 21.77 18.22
C ILE A 43 -3.32 22.89 18.56
N CYS A 44 -4.61 22.56 18.46
CA CYS A 44 -5.78 23.46 18.37
C CYS A 44 -5.76 24.71 19.28
N GLY A 45 -6.37 24.69 20.47
CA GLY A 45 -6.37 25.85 21.36
C GLY A 45 -7.36 25.82 22.54
N THR A 46 -6.88 26.23 23.72
CA THR A 46 -7.64 27.06 24.67
C THR A 46 -8.62 26.32 25.61
N ALA A 47 -9.41 25.37 25.12
CA ALA A 47 -10.76 25.09 25.64
C ALA A 47 -10.91 23.75 26.45
N ARG A 48 -12.01 23.56 27.21
CA ARG A 48 -11.95 23.01 28.61
C ARG A 48 -13.32 22.49 29.24
N ALA A 49 -13.66 21.17 29.47
CA ALA A 49 -14.81 20.64 30.34
C ALA A 49 -15.24 19.10 30.55
N VAL A 50 -14.86 18.41 31.67
CA VAL A 50 -15.75 17.76 32.74
C VAL A 50 -16.81 16.57 32.59
N ARG A 51 -16.54 15.25 32.36
CA ARG A 51 -17.58 14.18 32.62
C ARG A 51 -17.36 12.70 33.01
N TRP A 52 -16.77 11.77 32.25
CA TRP A 52 -17.46 10.45 31.96
C TRP A 52 -16.98 9.06 32.57
N ALA A 53 -16.36 8.04 31.91
CA ALA A 53 -16.07 6.65 32.41
C ALA A 53 -14.59 6.17 32.62
N SER A 54 -14.17 5.53 33.75
CA SER A 54 -12.79 5.11 34.14
C SER A 54 -12.26 5.37 35.57
N GLY A 55 -10.95 5.64 35.74
CA GLY A 55 -10.28 5.73 37.05
C GLY A 55 -10.35 7.10 37.75
N PRO A 56 -9.33 7.96 37.61
CA PRO A 56 -9.17 9.25 38.31
C PRO A 56 -8.92 9.10 39.85
N PRO A 57 -8.88 10.18 40.66
CA PRO A 57 -8.33 10.11 42.03
C PRO A 57 -9.24 10.60 43.18
N THR A 58 -10.49 11.02 42.92
CA THR A 58 -11.30 11.83 43.84
C THR A 58 -12.52 11.09 44.44
N PRO A 59 -13.03 11.53 45.62
CA PRO A 59 -14.27 11.00 46.20
C PRO A 59 -14.11 9.55 46.71
N SER A 60 -15.13 8.70 46.65
CA SER A 60 -16.54 8.97 46.28
C SER A 60 -17.47 7.95 46.96
N ARG A 61 -18.76 8.28 47.10
CA ARG A 61 -19.81 7.48 47.81
C ARG A 61 -19.40 7.24 49.30
N PRO A 62 -20.20 6.55 50.16
CA PRO A 62 -21.63 6.24 50.11
C PRO A 62 -22.44 7.10 51.12
N ASP A 63 -23.68 6.69 51.41
CA ASP A 63 -24.73 7.38 52.22
C ASP A 63 -25.31 8.63 51.52
N LEU A 64 -26.63 8.76 51.30
CA LEU A 64 -27.71 7.87 51.76
C LEU A 64 -27.96 6.70 50.79
N GLN A 65 -28.65 6.93 49.66
CA GLN A 65 -29.03 5.91 48.69
C GLN A 65 -29.28 6.50 47.28
N HIS A 66 -28.81 5.78 46.25
CA HIS A 66 -29.20 5.77 44.82
C HIS A 66 -29.23 7.09 44.01
N CYS A 67 -28.43 7.10 42.93
CA CYS A 67 -28.66 7.79 41.64
C CYS A 67 -28.57 9.35 41.61
N PRO A 68 -28.38 9.96 40.40
CA PRO A 68 -28.75 11.36 40.16
C PRO A 68 -27.57 12.32 39.88
N HIS A 69 -26.96 12.20 38.69
CA HIS A 69 -25.80 12.98 38.21
C HIS A 69 -26.16 14.41 37.73
N TYR A 70 -25.22 15.05 37.01
CA TYR A 70 -25.31 16.39 36.42
C TYR A 70 -25.42 17.52 37.49
N LEU A 71 -25.98 18.68 37.14
CA LEU A 71 -25.61 20.02 37.63
C LEU A 71 -24.24 20.50 37.08
N GLN A 72 -23.93 21.77 37.31
CA GLN A 72 -22.78 22.53 36.80
C GLN A 72 -22.30 23.53 37.90
N GLU A 73 -21.33 24.39 37.57
CA GLU A 73 -20.37 25.04 38.48
C GLU A 73 -19.32 24.05 39.02
N ASN A 74 -18.03 24.29 38.67
CA ASN A 74 -16.92 23.36 38.90
C ASN A 74 -15.73 23.65 37.97
N GLN A 75 -14.84 22.66 37.74
CA GLN A 75 -13.58 22.85 37.00
C GLN A 75 -13.02 21.51 36.47
N GLU A 76 -13.00 20.48 37.30
CA GLU A 76 -12.47 19.13 37.08
C GLU A 76 -13.51 18.17 37.67
N LEU A 77 -13.90 17.07 37.01
CA LEU A 77 -15.13 16.36 37.38
C LEU A 77 -15.15 14.90 36.98
N HIS A 78 -15.79 14.09 37.85
CA HIS A 78 -15.85 12.64 37.77
C HIS A 78 -17.28 12.08 37.70
N ILE A 79 -17.64 11.57 36.52
CA ILE A 79 -18.60 10.49 36.29
C ILE A 79 -18.27 9.29 37.19
N LYS A 80 -19.21 8.63 37.87
CA LYS A 80 -19.12 7.23 38.35
C LYS A 80 -20.49 6.56 38.31
N ASP A 81 -20.87 6.09 37.12
CA ASP A 81 -21.91 5.06 36.90
C ASP A 81 -21.53 3.74 37.65
N GLU A 82 -22.46 2.79 37.75
CA GLU A 82 -22.24 1.39 38.21
C GLU A 82 -23.26 0.44 37.54
N GLU A 83 -24.54 0.82 37.51
CA GLU A 83 -25.64 0.05 36.89
C GLU A 83 -26.72 1.04 36.39
N ASN A 84 -26.90 1.17 35.08
CA ASN A 84 -27.91 2.07 34.49
C ASN A 84 -28.57 1.48 33.23
N GLN A 85 -29.62 2.15 32.73
CA GLN A 85 -30.22 1.87 31.42
C GLN A 85 -29.88 2.94 30.38
N GLU A 86 -29.88 4.23 30.77
CA GLU A 86 -29.64 5.36 29.87
C GLU A 86 -28.75 6.40 30.59
N LEU A 87 -27.49 6.57 30.17
CA LEU A 87 -26.58 7.59 30.69
C LEU A 87 -26.31 8.70 29.66
N HIS A 88 -27.15 9.73 29.68
CA HIS A 88 -26.90 10.96 28.93
C HIS A 88 -26.00 11.93 29.70
N ILE A 89 -24.82 12.25 29.17
CA ILE A 89 -23.97 13.31 29.73
C ILE A 89 -23.77 14.45 28.73
N LYS A 90 -23.97 15.69 29.19
CA LYS A 90 -23.87 16.98 28.46
C LYS A 90 -23.11 17.99 29.32
N ASP A 91 -22.58 19.10 28.77
CA ASP A 91 -21.57 20.02 29.35
C ASP A 91 -21.01 21.03 28.31
N GLU A 92 -20.44 22.17 28.75
CA GLU A 92 -19.95 23.31 27.96
C GLU A 92 -18.81 24.16 28.64
N GLU A 93 -18.58 24.21 29.99
CA GLU A 93 -17.65 25.23 30.61
C GLU A 93 -16.85 24.80 31.89
N ASN A 94 -15.68 24.10 31.80
CA ASN A 94 -14.84 23.62 32.94
C ASN A 94 -13.31 23.39 32.59
N GLN A 95 -12.72 22.15 32.61
CA GLN A 95 -11.36 21.75 32.10
C GLN A 95 -11.20 20.27 31.64
N GLU A 96 -11.01 19.32 32.56
CA GLU A 96 -10.70 17.88 32.32
C GLU A 96 -11.95 17.01 32.53
N LEU A 97 -12.18 16.00 31.69
CA LEU A 97 -13.28 15.03 31.85
C LEU A 97 -12.75 13.75 32.47
N HIS A 98 -13.03 13.57 33.77
CA HIS A 98 -12.79 12.31 34.46
C HIS A 98 -14.10 11.60 34.94
N ILE A 99 -14.09 10.41 35.54
CA ILE A 99 -14.22 9.19 34.72
C ILE A 99 -14.64 7.97 35.67
N LYS A 100 -15.67 7.16 35.30
CA LYS A 100 -16.54 6.07 35.91
C LYS A 100 -17.87 5.70 35.15
N ASP A 101 -17.98 4.55 34.47
CA ASP A 101 -19.20 3.73 34.25
C ASP A 101 -18.85 2.22 34.16
N GLU A 102 -19.81 1.32 34.40
CA GLU A 102 -19.58 -0.13 34.48
C GLU A 102 -20.57 -0.98 33.65
N GLU A 103 -21.87 -1.02 33.98
CA GLU A 103 -22.91 -1.73 33.19
C GLU A 103 -24.02 -0.76 32.71
N ASN A 104 -24.29 -0.72 31.39
CA ASN A 104 -25.26 0.22 30.79
C ASN A 104 -25.97 -0.37 29.53
N GLN A 105 -27.03 0.28 29.02
CA GLN A 105 -27.55 -0.01 27.67
C GLN A 105 -27.16 1.11 26.70
N GLU A 106 -27.58 2.35 26.99
CA GLU A 106 -27.31 3.54 26.18
C GLU A 106 -26.45 4.56 26.93
N LEU A 107 -25.17 4.63 26.59
CA LEU A 107 -24.29 5.76 26.90
C LEU A 107 -24.27 6.77 25.75
N HIS A 108 -24.60 8.01 26.08
CA HIS A 108 -24.30 9.14 25.19
C HIS A 108 -23.49 10.24 25.89
N VAL A 109 -22.21 10.34 25.51
CA VAL A 109 -21.31 11.42 25.93
C VAL A 109 -21.36 12.53 24.88
N LYS A 110 -22.01 13.65 25.22
CA LYS A 110 -21.90 14.87 24.41
C LYS A 110 -21.09 15.92 25.14
N HIS A 111 -20.09 16.43 24.45
CA HIS A 111 -19.31 17.56 24.90
C HIS A 111 -18.99 18.50 23.73
N LYS A 112 -18.54 19.73 24.00
CA LYS A 112 -18.22 20.72 22.97
C LYS A 112 -16.76 21.19 23.06
N GLU A 113 -16.22 21.50 24.23
CA GLU A 113 -14.82 21.92 24.37
C GLU A 113 -14.06 21.34 25.58
N ASN A 114 -12.86 20.76 25.43
CA ASN A 114 -12.06 20.29 26.57
C ASN A 114 -10.55 20.18 26.32
N GLN A 115 -9.78 19.93 27.40
CA GLN A 115 -8.38 19.54 27.29
C GLN A 115 -8.24 18.02 27.17
N GLU A 116 -8.84 17.28 28.10
CA GLU A 116 -8.67 15.82 28.21
C GLU A 116 -10.04 15.13 28.38
N LEU A 117 -10.37 14.14 27.54
CA LEU A 117 -11.59 13.32 27.58
C LEU A 117 -11.24 11.83 27.61
N HIS A 118 -11.33 11.21 28.78
CA HIS A 118 -10.79 9.86 29.01
C HIS A 118 -11.84 8.72 29.09
N VAL A 119 -12.79 8.68 28.15
CA VAL A 119 -13.85 7.64 28.07
C VAL A 119 -13.30 6.21 28.25
N LYS A 120 -13.84 5.44 29.21
CA LYS A 120 -13.58 4.00 29.37
C LYS A 120 -14.77 3.27 30.00
N ASP A 121 -15.47 2.48 29.20
CA ASP A 121 -16.61 1.65 29.59
C ASP A 121 -16.17 0.23 30.03
N GLU A 122 -17.10 -0.64 30.47
CA GLU A 122 -16.85 -2.09 30.64
C GLU A 122 -17.79 -2.92 29.75
N GLU A 123 -19.11 -2.78 29.91
CA GLU A 123 -20.16 -3.52 29.17
C GLU A 123 -21.35 -2.60 28.78
N ASN A 124 -21.60 -2.39 27.47
CA ASN A 124 -22.78 -1.64 26.99
C ASN A 124 -23.35 -2.14 25.63
N GLN A 125 -24.24 -1.36 24.99
CA GLN A 125 -24.79 -1.63 23.65
C GLN A 125 -24.49 -0.50 22.64
N GLU A 126 -24.44 0.76 23.12
CA GLU A 126 -23.92 1.97 22.46
C GLU A 126 -23.73 3.01 23.58
N LEU A 127 -22.73 3.88 23.75
CA LEU A 127 -21.45 4.25 23.13
C LEU A 127 -21.36 5.21 21.94
N HIS A 128 -22.20 6.24 21.96
CA HIS A 128 -21.96 7.48 21.24
C HIS A 128 -21.06 8.48 22.02
N VAL A 129 -19.87 8.79 21.48
CA VAL A 129 -19.05 9.93 21.92
C VAL A 129 -19.07 11.04 20.87
N LYS A 130 -19.62 12.20 21.23
CA LYS A 130 -19.80 13.36 20.34
C LYS A 130 -19.11 14.60 20.90
N HIS A 131 -18.09 15.10 20.18
CA HIS A 131 -17.25 16.23 20.55
C HIS A 131 -17.22 17.35 19.49
N LYS A 132 -16.68 18.53 19.82
CA LYS A 132 -16.32 19.58 18.86
C LYS A 132 -14.85 20.04 18.92
N GLU A 133 -14.32 20.44 20.07
CA GLU A 133 -13.03 21.15 20.24
C GLU A 133 -12.21 20.56 21.41
N ASN A 134 -11.39 19.54 21.20
CA ASN A 134 -10.60 18.90 22.27
C ASN A 134 -9.09 19.01 22.02
N GLN A 135 -8.25 18.74 23.03
CA GLN A 135 -6.85 18.38 22.78
C GLN A 135 -6.69 16.85 22.71
N GLU A 136 -7.06 16.13 23.77
CA GLU A 136 -6.75 14.71 23.94
C GLU A 136 -8.03 13.92 24.22
N LEU A 137 -8.41 13.02 23.32
CA LEU A 137 -9.59 12.17 23.46
C LEU A 137 -9.09 10.73 23.55
N HIS A 138 -9.42 10.03 24.63
CA HIS A 138 -9.18 8.61 24.80
C HIS A 138 -10.48 7.87 25.06
N ILE A 139 -10.92 7.05 24.11
CA ILE A 139 -11.87 5.95 24.26
C ILE A 139 -11.08 4.69 24.66
N LYS A 140 -11.52 3.96 25.68
CA LYS A 140 -11.10 2.58 25.93
C LYS A 140 -12.29 1.74 26.35
N ASP A 141 -12.93 1.15 25.37
CA ASP A 141 -14.12 0.32 25.51
C ASP A 141 -13.71 -1.16 25.59
N GLU A 142 -14.58 -2.04 26.09
CA GLU A 142 -14.24 -3.45 26.34
C GLU A 142 -15.22 -4.46 25.71
N GLU A 143 -16.53 -4.37 25.98
CA GLU A 143 -17.55 -5.21 25.33
C GLU A 143 -18.78 -4.35 24.94
N ASN A 144 -19.07 -4.27 23.63
CA ASN A 144 -20.05 -3.36 23.03
C ASN A 144 -20.70 -3.98 21.76
N GLN A 145 -21.74 -3.35 21.20
CA GLN A 145 -22.30 -3.63 19.89
C GLN A 145 -22.03 -2.48 18.90
N GLU A 146 -22.26 -1.21 19.29
CA GLU A 146 -22.05 -0.03 18.43
C GLU A 146 -21.16 1.04 19.11
N LEU A 147 -19.91 1.22 18.65
CA LEU A 147 -19.05 2.32 19.13
C LEU A 147 -18.94 3.44 18.09
N HIS A 148 -19.62 4.56 18.35
CA HIS A 148 -19.59 5.74 17.49
C HIS A 148 -18.80 6.92 18.09
N VAL A 149 -17.57 7.13 17.60
CA VAL A 149 -16.76 8.31 17.90
C VAL A 149 -16.94 9.38 16.83
N LYS A 150 -17.41 10.57 17.20
CA LYS A 150 -17.60 11.71 16.29
C LYS A 150 -17.04 13.01 16.90
N HIS A 151 -15.95 13.55 16.34
CA HIS A 151 -15.38 14.85 16.76
C HIS A 151 -15.17 15.79 15.55
N LYS A 152 -14.93 17.09 15.79
CA LYS A 152 -14.60 18.05 14.70
C LYS A 152 -13.13 18.46 14.71
N GLU A 153 -12.64 19.02 15.80
CA GLU A 153 -11.28 19.51 16.02
C GLU A 153 -10.70 18.81 17.26
N ASN A 154 -9.56 18.15 17.11
CA ASN A 154 -8.83 17.46 18.19
C ASN A 154 -7.31 17.49 17.91
N GLN A 155 -6.49 16.90 18.77
CA GLN A 155 -5.07 16.67 18.51
C GLN A 155 -4.72 15.18 18.56
N GLU A 156 -5.09 14.48 19.65
CA GLU A 156 -4.73 13.08 19.89
C GLU A 156 -6.00 12.20 20.02
N LEU A 157 -6.35 11.50 18.93
CA LEU A 157 -7.46 10.55 18.67
C LEU A 157 -7.28 9.15 19.26
N HIS A 158 -7.11 8.99 20.56
CA HIS A 158 -7.11 7.69 21.26
C HIS A 158 -8.41 6.85 21.11
N VAL A 159 -8.51 5.84 20.24
CA VAL A 159 -9.60 4.83 20.30
C VAL A 159 -9.05 3.45 20.59
N LYS A 160 -9.55 2.78 21.64
CA LYS A 160 -9.21 1.39 22.00
C LYS A 160 -10.48 0.57 22.27
N HIS A 161 -10.60 -0.61 21.64
CA HIS A 161 -11.66 -1.59 21.89
C HIS A 161 -11.05 -3.00 22.17
N LYS A 162 -11.81 -3.88 22.80
CA LYS A 162 -11.55 -5.34 22.86
C LYS A 162 -12.48 -6.12 21.91
N GLU A 163 -13.79 -6.25 22.19
CA GLU A 163 -14.76 -7.08 21.42
C GLU A 163 -16.05 -6.29 21.07
N ASN A 164 -16.28 -6.01 19.77
CA ASN A 164 -17.39 -5.16 19.28
C ASN A 164 -18.08 -5.73 18.03
N GLN A 165 -19.16 -5.10 17.55
CA GLN A 165 -19.72 -5.37 16.21
C GLN A 165 -19.38 -4.22 15.25
N GLU A 166 -19.86 -2.99 15.49
CA GLU A 166 -19.70 -1.82 14.59
C GLU A 166 -18.72 -0.76 15.14
N LEU A 167 -17.47 -0.81 14.67
CA LEU A 167 -16.39 0.19 14.74
C LEU A 167 -16.66 1.46 13.93
N HIS A 168 -17.15 2.56 14.52
CA HIS A 168 -17.38 3.80 13.77
C HIS A 168 -16.63 5.04 14.31
N VAL A 169 -15.47 5.34 13.71
CA VAL A 169 -14.69 6.57 13.99
C VAL A 169 -14.84 7.57 12.84
N LYS A 170 -15.39 8.76 13.11
CA LYS A 170 -15.51 9.84 12.11
C LYS A 170 -15.04 11.19 12.64
N HIS A 171 -14.10 11.82 11.95
CA HIS A 171 -13.58 13.15 12.33
C HIS A 171 -13.44 14.11 11.14
N LYS A 172 -13.00 15.36 11.40
CA LYS A 172 -12.69 16.33 10.34
C LYS A 172 -11.27 16.88 10.43
N GLU A 173 -10.84 17.39 11.58
CA GLU A 173 -9.52 18.00 11.81
C GLU A 173 -8.88 17.37 13.06
N ASN A 174 -7.76 16.65 12.89
CA ASN A 174 -7.00 16.03 13.97
C ASN A 174 -5.48 16.12 13.67
N GLN A 175 -4.61 15.57 14.51
CA GLN A 175 -3.16 15.49 14.25
C GLN A 175 -2.72 14.02 14.26
N GLU A 176 -2.82 13.35 15.41
CA GLU A 176 -2.51 11.93 15.57
C GLU A 176 -3.81 11.14 15.86
N LEU A 177 -4.26 10.28 14.95
CA LEU A 177 -5.39 9.37 15.16
C LEU A 177 -4.85 7.94 15.34
N HIS A 178 -5.12 7.32 16.49
CA HIS A 178 -4.82 5.90 16.69
C HIS A 178 -6.10 5.11 16.99
N VAL A 179 -6.51 4.25 16.07
CA VAL A 179 -7.60 3.29 16.28
C VAL A 179 -7.00 1.92 16.54
N LYS A 180 -7.31 1.31 17.69
CA LYS A 180 -6.96 -0.08 17.96
C LYS A 180 -8.13 -0.91 18.47
N HIS A 181 -8.42 -2.05 17.84
CA HIS A 181 -9.31 -3.07 18.39
C HIS A 181 -8.59 -4.43 18.52
N LYS A 182 -9.30 -5.47 18.99
CA LYS A 182 -8.84 -6.87 18.93
C LYS A 182 -9.79 -7.72 18.09
N GLU A 183 -11.07 -7.75 18.44
CA GLU A 183 -12.14 -8.49 17.78
C GLU A 183 -13.28 -7.52 17.41
N ASN A 184 -13.72 -7.53 16.15
CA ASN A 184 -14.76 -6.66 15.63
C ASN A 184 -15.44 -7.32 14.39
N GLN A 185 -16.53 -6.75 13.86
CA GLN A 185 -17.11 -7.19 12.58
C GLN A 185 -16.84 -6.15 11.50
N GLU A 186 -17.37 -4.93 11.65
CA GLU A 186 -17.21 -3.83 10.69
C GLU A 186 -16.39 -2.68 11.32
N LEU A 187 -15.20 -2.34 10.81
CA LEU A 187 -14.46 -1.14 11.21
C LEU A 187 -14.46 -0.11 10.08
N HIS A 188 -15.21 0.96 10.29
CA HIS A 188 -15.23 2.15 9.46
C HIS A 188 -14.52 3.33 10.13
N VAL A 189 -13.31 3.65 9.64
CA VAL A 189 -12.61 4.90 9.96
C VAL A 189 -12.79 5.86 8.78
N LYS A 190 -13.43 7.03 8.99
CA LYS A 190 -13.40 8.11 8.00
C LYS A 190 -12.89 9.42 8.58
N HIS A 191 -12.06 10.12 7.83
CA HIS A 191 -11.65 11.47 8.16
C HIS A 191 -11.66 12.45 6.99
N LYS A 192 -10.92 13.57 7.14
CA LYS A 192 -10.76 14.60 6.13
C LYS A 192 -9.40 15.32 6.19
N GLU A 193 -8.94 15.75 7.36
CA GLU A 193 -7.68 16.51 7.53
C GLU A 193 -6.97 15.99 8.79
N ASN A 194 -5.81 15.34 8.61
CA ASN A 194 -5.01 14.74 9.70
C ASN A 194 -3.51 14.82 9.37
N GLN A 195 -2.64 14.21 10.19
CA GLN A 195 -1.19 14.16 9.94
C GLN A 195 -0.64 12.74 10.09
N GLU A 196 -1.09 12.00 11.10
CA GLU A 196 -0.70 10.60 11.35
C GLU A 196 -1.98 9.79 11.65
N LEU A 197 -2.39 8.86 10.77
CA LEU A 197 -3.44 7.88 11.07
C LEU A 197 -2.81 6.50 11.23
N HIS A 198 -2.86 5.95 12.44
CA HIS A 198 -2.59 4.54 12.69
C HIS A 198 -3.88 3.76 12.97
N VAL A 199 -4.25 2.85 12.07
CA VAL A 199 -5.21 1.79 12.35
C VAL A 199 -4.43 0.51 12.66
N LYS A 200 -4.68 -0.12 13.81
CA LYS A 200 -4.23 -1.50 14.04
C LYS A 200 -5.34 -2.37 14.61
N HIS A 201 -5.49 -3.57 14.06
CA HIS A 201 -6.37 -4.59 14.59
C HIS A 201 -5.70 -5.94 14.77
N LYS A 202 -6.52 -7.00 14.89
CA LYS A 202 -6.08 -8.39 14.99
C LYS A 202 -7.08 -9.37 14.34
N GLU A 203 -8.38 -9.25 14.61
CA GLU A 203 -9.43 -10.15 14.13
C GLU A 203 -10.64 -9.29 13.73
N ASN A 204 -11.02 -9.29 12.45
CA ASN A 204 -12.12 -8.47 11.91
C ASN A 204 -12.80 -9.18 10.72
N GLN A 205 -13.85 -8.58 10.14
CA GLN A 205 -14.49 -9.09 8.91
C GLN A 205 -14.39 -8.07 7.78
N GLU A 206 -14.77 -6.82 8.04
CA GLU A 206 -14.69 -5.72 7.07
C GLU A 206 -13.92 -4.53 7.70
N LEU A 207 -12.72 -4.19 7.20
CA LEU A 207 -12.06 -2.91 7.52
C LEU A 207 -12.21 -1.98 6.32
N HIS A 208 -12.88 -0.85 6.51
CA HIS A 208 -12.89 0.23 5.54
C HIS A 208 -12.33 1.52 6.14
N VAL A 209 -11.15 1.93 5.65
CA VAL A 209 -10.56 3.25 5.89
C VAL A 209 -10.93 4.19 4.73
N LYS A 210 -11.35 5.43 5.04
CA LYS A 210 -11.32 6.54 4.08
C LYS A 210 -10.63 7.79 4.63
N ASP A 211 -9.68 8.31 3.88
CA ASP A 211 -9.05 9.63 4.07
C ASP A 211 -9.77 10.75 3.28
N GLU A 212 -9.27 11.99 3.33
CA GLU A 212 -9.36 12.98 2.24
C GLU A 212 -8.09 13.86 2.12
N GLU A 213 -7.30 14.05 3.19
CA GLU A 213 -6.04 14.85 3.22
C GLU A 213 -5.20 14.42 4.46
N ASN A 214 -4.00 13.84 4.27
CA ASN A 214 -3.15 13.34 5.37
C ASN A 214 -1.62 13.50 5.07
N GLN A 215 -0.75 12.99 5.95
CA GLN A 215 0.70 12.94 5.71
C GLN A 215 1.28 11.53 5.91
N GLU A 216 0.81 10.80 6.92
CA GLU A 216 1.20 9.41 7.19
C GLU A 216 -0.08 8.58 7.45
N LEU A 217 -0.36 7.59 6.60
CA LEU A 217 -1.44 6.60 6.80
C LEU A 217 -0.83 5.22 7.00
N HIS A 218 -0.92 4.71 8.22
CA HIS A 218 -0.46 3.39 8.63
C HIS A 218 -1.64 2.46 8.96
N VAL A 219 -1.77 1.38 8.21
CA VAL A 219 -2.70 0.28 8.51
C VAL A 219 -1.91 -0.99 8.85
N LYS A 220 -2.22 -1.62 9.98
CA LYS A 220 -1.77 -3.00 10.28
C LYS A 220 -2.91 -3.94 10.65
N ASP A 221 -3.00 -5.05 9.94
CA ASP A 221 -3.85 -6.20 10.26
C ASP A 221 -3.16 -7.25 11.15
N GLU A 222 -3.86 -8.32 11.50
CA GLU A 222 -3.29 -9.66 11.76
C GLU A 222 -4.15 -10.79 11.15
N GLU A 223 -5.49 -10.64 11.05
CA GLU A 223 -6.46 -11.63 10.50
C GLU A 223 -7.76 -10.91 10.07
N ASN A 224 -8.15 -10.93 8.79
CA ASN A 224 -9.34 -10.24 8.26
C ASN A 224 -10.03 -10.98 7.08
N GLN A 225 -11.10 -10.42 6.50
CA GLN A 225 -11.75 -10.96 5.29
C GLN A 225 -11.79 -9.95 4.15
N GLU A 226 -12.20 -8.71 4.41
CA GLU A 226 -12.20 -7.61 3.44
C GLU A 226 -11.45 -6.41 4.05
N LEU A 227 -10.42 -5.92 3.36
CA LEU A 227 -9.68 -4.71 3.75
C LEU A 227 -9.72 -3.69 2.61
N HIS A 228 -10.54 -2.65 2.77
CA HIS A 228 -10.71 -1.57 1.80
C HIS A 228 -10.10 -0.25 2.30
N ILE A 229 -9.07 0.24 1.61
CA ILE A 229 -8.51 1.59 1.81
C ILE A 229 -8.92 2.47 0.63
N LYS A 230 -9.46 3.66 0.93
CA LYS A 230 -9.52 4.76 -0.03
C LYS A 230 -8.83 6.00 0.52
N ASP A 231 -7.77 6.44 -0.15
CA ASP A 231 -7.14 7.73 0.08
C ASP A 231 -7.61 8.77 -0.97
N GLU A 232 -7.23 10.04 -0.81
CA GLU A 232 -7.44 11.11 -1.81
C GLU A 232 -6.24 12.07 -1.97
N GLU A 233 -5.51 12.41 -0.90
CA GLU A 233 -4.28 13.21 -0.95
C GLU A 233 -3.38 12.83 0.27
N ASN A 234 -2.21 12.24 0.03
CA ASN A 234 -1.30 11.77 1.10
C ASN A 234 0.20 11.95 0.75
N GLN A 235 1.11 11.68 1.70
CA GLN A 235 2.56 11.58 1.44
C GLN A 235 3.03 10.13 1.56
N GLU A 236 2.77 9.47 2.70
CA GLU A 236 3.19 8.10 2.97
C GLU A 236 1.97 7.22 3.30
N LEU A 237 1.68 6.22 2.45
CA LEU A 237 0.67 5.18 2.67
C LEU A 237 1.36 3.84 2.93
N HIS A 238 1.32 3.39 4.18
CA HIS A 238 1.98 2.19 4.67
C HIS A 238 0.97 1.13 5.14
N ILE A 239 0.92 0.01 4.42
CA ILE A 239 -0.01 -1.09 4.67
C ILE A 239 0.80 -2.34 5.02
N LYS A 240 0.51 -2.96 6.18
CA LYS A 240 0.96 -4.32 6.49
C LYS A 240 -0.21 -5.23 6.84
N ASP A 241 -0.46 -6.22 6.00
CA ASP A 241 -1.36 -7.34 6.29
C ASP A 241 -0.58 -8.55 6.87
N GLU A 242 -1.30 -9.59 7.31
CA GLU A 242 -0.73 -10.90 7.72
C GLU A 242 -1.55 -12.11 7.24
N GLU A 243 -2.89 -12.08 7.31
CA GLU A 243 -3.79 -13.13 6.80
C GLU A 243 -5.11 -12.47 6.35
N ASN A 244 -5.43 -12.47 5.05
CA ASN A 244 -6.64 -11.81 4.51
C ASN A 244 -7.26 -12.61 3.34
N GLN A 245 -8.45 -12.21 2.87
CA GLN A 245 -9.06 -12.75 1.64
C GLN A 245 -9.02 -11.72 0.51
N GLU A 246 -9.57 -10.52 0.73
CA GLU A 246 -9.63 -9.44 -0.26
C GLU A 246 -8.94 -8.17 0.29
N LEU A 247 -7.84 -7.74 -0.33
CA LEU A 247 -7.16 -6.47 -0.04
C LEU A 247 -7.35 -5.50 -1.22
N HIS A 248 -8.16 -4.47 -0.99
CA HIS A 248 -8.54 -3.46 -1.96
C HIS A 248 -7.98 -2.08 -1.58
N ILE A 249 -7.11 -1.57 -2.43
CA ILE A 249 -6.45 -0.27 -2.25
C ILE A 249 -6.80 0.61 -3.44
N LYS A 250 -7.42 1.76 -3.18
CA LYS A 250 -7.56 2.84 -4.16
C LYS A 250 -6.98 4.14 -3.61
N ASP A 251 -5.94 4.64 -4.28
CA ASP A 251 -5.39 5.98 -4.05
C ASP A 251 -5.85 6.96 -5.16
N GLU A 252 -5.53 8.24 -5.01
CA GLU A 252 -5.70 9.30 -6.02
C GLU A 252 -4.45 10.18 -6.20
N GLU A 253 -3.77 10.60 -5.12
CA GLU A 253 -2.50 11.36 -5.17
C GLU A 253 -1.60 11.00 -3.96
N ASN A 254 -0.43 10.37 -4.17
CA ASN A 254 0.55 10.06 -3.10
C ASN A 254 2.02 10.37 -3.45
N GLN A 255 2.96 10.05 -2.55
CA GLN A 255 4.41 10.10 -2.81
C GLN A 255 5.05 8.72 -2.64
N GLU A 256 4.85 8.07 -1.50
CA GLU A 256 5.37 6.72 -1.20
C GLU A 256 4.20 5.79 -0.81
N LEU A 257 3.85 4.84 -1.70
CA LEU A 257 2.87 3.77 -1.43
C LEU A 257 3.60 2.46 -1.16
N HIS A 258 3.52 1.99 0.08
CA HIS A 258 4.27 0.86 0.61
C HIS A 258 3.34 -0.22 1.15
N ILE A 259 3.26 -1.34 0.42
CA ILE A 259 2.39 -2.48 0.73
C ILE A 259 3.27 -3.69 1.06
N LYS A 260 3.05 -4.30 2.23
CA LYS A 260 3.58 -5.62 2.55
C LYS A 260 2.47 -6.56 2.99
N ASP A 261 2.27 -7.63 2.22
CA ASP A 261 1.38 -8.74 2.57
C ASP A 261 2.19 -9.95 3.07
N GLU A 262 1.51 -10.99 3.59
CA GLU A 262 2.07 -12.30 3.96
C GLU A 262 1.25 -13.48 3.42
N GLU A 263 -0.09 -13.49 3.55
CA GLU A 263 -0.99 -14.50 2.95
C GLU A 263 -2.33 -13.85 2.52
N ASN A 264 -2.65 -13.82 1.21
CA ASN A 264 -3.94 -13.31 0.69
C ASN A 264 -4.60 -14.24 -0.35
N GLN A 265 -5.77 -13.86 -0.87
CA GLN A 265 -6.37 -14.49 -2.07
C GLN A 265 -6.41 -13.51 -3.25
N GLU A 266 -6.99 -12.32 -3.05
CA GLU A 266 -7.08 -11.26 -4.06
C GLU A 266 -6.46 -9.95 -3.52
N LEU A 267 -5.33 -9.52 -4.09
CA LEU A 267 -4.73 -8.20 -3.84
C LEU A 267 -4.91 -7.32 -5.08
N HIS A 268 -5.77 -6.31 -4.97
CA HIS A 268 -6.05 -5.37 -6.06
C HIS A 268 -5.70 -3.93 -5.66
N ILE A 269 -4.70 -3.38 -6.36
CA ILE A 269 -4.18 -2.03 -6.19
C ILE A 269 -4.59 -1.20 -7.41
N LYS A 270 -5.24 -0.05 -7.17
CA LYS A 270 -5.38 1.00 -8.16
C LYS A 270 -4.83 2.32 -7.62
N ASP A 271 -3.81 2.84 -8.28
CA ASP A 271 -3.35 4.22 -8.09
C ASP A 271 -3.87 5.15 -9.22
N GLU A 272 -3.64 6.46 -9.07
CA GLU A 272 -3.87 7.47 -10.13
C GLU A 272 -2.65 8.39 -10.35
N GLU A 273 -1.98 8.90 -9.31
CA GLU A 273 -0.74 9.69 -9.41
C GLU A 273 0.20 9.38 -8.20
N ASN A 274 1.40 8.84 -8.44
CA ASN A 274 2.38 8.49 -7.37
C ASN A 274 3.87 8.73 -7.77
N GLN A 275 4.79 8.58 -6.81
CA GLN A 275 6.26 8.69 -7.04
C GLN A 275 7.01 7.37 -6.80
N GLU A 276 6.71 6.63 -5.74
CA GLU A 276 7.31 5.31 -5.47
C GLU A 276 6.20 4.32 -5.04
N LEU A 277 5.85 3.35 -5.91
CA LEU A 277 4.93 2.24 -5.59
C LEU A 277 5.73 0.97 -5.29
N HIS A 278 5.76 0.61 -4.01
CA HIS A 278 6.50 -0.52 -3.46
C HIS A 278 5.57 -1.62 -2.94
N VAL A 279 5.43 -2.71 -3.71
CA VAL A 279 4.66 -3.91 -3.33
C VAL A 279 5.60 -5.05 -2.98
N LYS A 280 5.43 -5.64 -1.79
CA LYS A 280 6.01 -6.95 -1.46
C LYS A 280 4.92 -7.92 -0.98
N ASP A 281 4.73 -8.99 -1.72
CA ASP A 281 3.87 -10.11 -1.34
C ASP A 281 4.72 -11.32 -0.88
N GLU A 282 4.09 -12.36 -0.33
CA GLU A 282 4.71 -13.65 0.02
C GLU A 282 3.91 -14.86 -0.52
N GLU A 283 2.59 -14.96 -0.29
CA GLU A 283 1.72 -15.99 -0.89
C GLU A 283 0.36 -15.38 -1.31
N ASN A 284 0.02 -15.40 -2.62
CA ASN A 284 -1.27 -14.93 -3.15
C ASN A 284 -1.94 -15.89 -4.16
N GLN A 285 -3.14 -15.54 -4.65
CA GLN A 285 -3.74 -16.20 -5.83
C GLN A 285 -3.84 -15.24 -7.02
N GLU A 286 -4.45 -14.07 -6.85
CA GLU A 286 -4.59 -13.04 -7.88
C GLU A 286 -4.03 -11.70 -7.37
N LEU A 287 -2.93 -11.23 -7.97
CA LEU A 287 -2.33 -9.91 -7.69
C LEU A 287 -2.47 -9.00 -8.91
N HIS A 288 -3.41 -8.04 -8.82
CA HIS A 288 -3.73 -7.10 -9.88
C HIS A 288 -3.31 -5.67 -9.52
N ILE A 289 -2.30 -5.15 -10.23
CA ILE A 289 -1.82 -3.77 -10.08
C ILE A 289 -2.20 -2.96 -11.32
N LYS A 290 -2.87 -1.82 -11.10
CA LYS A 290 -3.07 -0.79 -12.11
C LYS A 290 -2.56 0.56 -11.62
N ASP A 291 -1.67 1.16 -12.40
CA ASP A 291 -1.25 2.55 -12.23
C ASP A 291 -1.83 3.47 -13.33
N GLU A 292 -1.64 4.79 -13.20
CA GLU A 292 -1.96 5.79 -14.24
C GLU A 292 -0.88 6.89 -14.45
N GLU A 293 -0.11 7.31 -13.43
CA GLU A 293 1.09 8.16 -13.61
C GLU A 293 2.11 7.87 -12.46
N ASN A 294 3.26 7.23 -12.73
CA ASN A 294 4.20 6.71 -11.70
C ASN A 294 5.70 7.01 -11.97
N GLN A 295 6.41 7.49 -10.94
CA GLN A 295 7.89 7.59 -10.84
C GLN A 295 8.65 6.23 -10.94
N GLU A 296 8.45 5.37 -9.93
CA GLU A 296 9.15 4.08 -9.75
C GLU A 296 8.19 2.96 -9.29
N LEU A 297 7.96 1.94 -10.13
CA LEU A 297 7.14 0.78 -9.79
C LEU A 297 8.02 -0.41 -9.36
N HIS A 298 7.95 -0.79 -8.09
CA HIS A 298 8.80 -1.80 -7.48
C HIS A 298 8.00 -2.96 -6.87
N ILE A 299 7.90 -4.05 -7.62
CA ILE A 299 7.15 -5.25 -7.23
C ILE A 299 8.13 -6.38 -6.88
N LYS A 300 7.89 -7.05 -5.75
CA LYS A 300 8.50 -8.34 -5.42
C LYS A 300 7.44 -9.32 -4.89
N ASP A 301 7.21 -10.38 -5.64
CA ASP A 301 6.40 -11.53 -5.23
C ASP A 301 7.31 -12.70 -4.78
N GLU A 302 6.73 -13.76 -4.21
CA GLU A 302 7.38 -15.04 -3.87
C GLU A 302 6.61 -16.27 -4.42
N GLU A 303 5.32 -16.43 -4.14
CA GLU A 303 4.46 -17.48 -4.73
C GLU A 303 3.07 -16.92 -5.15
N ASN A 304 2.74 -16.96 -6.45
CA ASN A 304 1.42 -16.55 -6.99
C ASN A 304 0.78 -17.55 -7.97
N GLN A 305 -0.46 -17.26 -8.40
CA GLN A 305 -1.07 -17.93 -9.56
C GLN A 305 -1.20 -16.97 -10.76
N GLU A 306 -1.86 -15.83 -10.60
CA GLU A 306 -2.05 -14.83 -11.66
C GLU A 306 -1.53 -13.45 -11.20
N LEU A 307 -0.43 -12.98 -11.81
CA LEU A 307 0.11 -11.63 -11.58
C LEU A 307 -0.19 -10.74 -12.81
N HIS A 308 -1.06 -9.75 -12.64
CA HIS A 308 -1.45 -8.83 -13.72
C HIS A 308 -1.06 -7.39 -13.41
N ILE A 309 -0.05 -6.88 -14.12
CA ILE A 309 0.43 -5.51 -14.01
C ILE A 309 0.01 -4.71 -15.24
N LYS A 310 -0.51 -3.50 -15.01
CA LYS A 310 -0.94 -2.58 -16.05
C LYS A 310 -0.43 -1.15 -15.81
N ASP A 311 0.72 -0.84 -16.38
CA ASP A 311 1.25 0.51 -16.60
C ASP A 311 0.42 1.29 -17.67
N GLU A 312 0.31 2.63 -17.58
CA GLU A 312 -0.37 3.55 -18.51
C GLU A 312 0.10 5.05 -18.36
N GLU A 313 1.37 5.44 -18.63
CA GLU A 313 1.82 6.87 -18.52
C GLU A 313 1.10 7.88 -19.50
N ASN A 314 1.09 9.16 -19.10
CA ASN A 314 0.64 10.37 -19.81
C ASN A 314 1.74 11.46 -20.08
N GLN A 315 2.86 11.08 -20.69
CA GLN A 315 3.76 11.91 -21.52
C GLN A 315 4.52 13.12 -20.87
N ASN A 316 4.81 13.18 -19.56
CA ASN A 316 5.29 14.43 -18.93
C ASN A 316 6.57 14.45 -18.07
N GLU A 317 7.03 13.37 -17.42
CA GLU A 317 8.23 13.44 -16.54
C GLU A 317 9.34 12.45 -16.93
N GLU A 318 10.55 12.98 -17.24
CA GLU A 318 11.62 12.23 -17.91
C GLU A 318 12.37 11.19 -17.04
N ASN A 319 11.75 10.45 -16.11
CA ASN A 319 12.36 9.28 -15.43
C ASN A 319 11.26 8.27 -15.00
N GLN A 320 11.20 7.08 -15.61
CA GLN A 320 10.28 6.00 -15.19
C GLN A 320 10.98 4.63 -15.19
N GLU A 321 10.95 3.92 -14.05
CA GLU A 321 11.53 2.58 -13.90
C GLU A 321 10.48 1.56 -13.43
N LEU A 322 10.22 0.52 -14.24
CA LEU A 322 9.37 -0.62 -13.88
C LEU A 322 10.23 -1.85 -13.50
N HIS A 323 10.12 -2.28 -12.25
CA HIS A 323 11.06 -3.22 -11.63
C HIS A 323 10.39 -4.41 -10.95
N ILE A 324 10.10 -5.45 -11.74
CA ILE A 324 9.35 -6.64 -11.34
C ILE A 324 10.30 -7.78 -10.98
N LYS A 325 10.06 -8.42 -9.83
CA LYS A 325 10.74 -9.65 -9.37
C LYS A 325 9.70 -10.66 -8.92
N ASP A 326 9.73 -11.82 -9.53
CA ASP A 326 8.88 -12.97 -9.21
C ASP A 326 9.77 -14.20 -8.97
N GLU A 327 9.31 -15.16 -8.15
CA GLU A 327 10.07 -16.38 -7.82
C GLU A 327 9.34 -17.65 -8.32
N GLU A 328 8.07 -17.89 -7.97
CA GLU A 328 7.23 -18.96 -8.55
C GLU A 328 5.80 -18.46 -8.92
N ASN A 329 5.37 -18.63 -10.17
CA ASN A 329 4.10 -18.12 -10.73
C ASN A 329 3.46 -19.10 -11.75
N GLN A 330 2.21 -18.82 -12.18
CA GLN A 330 1.57 -19.57 -13.29
C GLN A 330 1.32 -18.70 -14.52
N GLU A 331 0.70 -17.53 -14.38
CA GLU A 331 0.48 -16.57 -15.46
C GLU A 331 0.98 -15.17 -15.03
N LEU A 332 2.02 -14.67 -15.70
CA LEU A 332 2.58 -13.33 -15.48
C LEU A 332 2.27 -12.43 -16.69
N HIS A 333 1.26 -11.58 -16.57
CA HIS A 333 0.84 -10.66 -17.62
C HIS A 333 1.21 -9.22 -17.29
N ILE A 334 2.14 -8.66 -18.07
CA ILE A 334 2.64 -7.29 -17.92
C ILE A 334 2.23 -6.50 -19.15
N LYS A 335 1.43 -5.45 -18.98
CA LYS A 335 1.17 -4.45 -20.02
C LYS A 335 1.77 -3.12 -19.61
N ASP A 336 2.54 -2.55 -20.51
CA ASP A 336 3.12 -1.20 -20.44
C ASP A 336 2.57 -0.31 -21.57
N GLU A 337 2.79 1.01 -21.51
CA GLU A 337 2.53 1.95 -22.65
C GLU A 337 3.72 2.84 -23.01
N GLU A 338 4.25 3.62 -22.07
CA GLU A 338 5.44 4.48 -22.24
C GLU A 338 6.30 4.33 -20.95
N ASN A 339 7.62 4.07 -21.03
CA ASN A 339 8.57 4.15 -19.89
C ASN A 339 10.07 4.25 -20.32
N GLN A 340 11.01 4.10 -19.37
CA GLN A 340 12.47 4.13 -19.66
C GLN A 340 13.22 2.81 -19.42
N GLU A 341 12.98 2.14 -18.29
CA GLU A 341 13.57 0.82 -18.00
C GLU A 341 12.47 -0.16 -17.56
N LEU A 342 12.15 -1.19 -18.37
CA LEU A 342 11.28 -2.30 -17.96
C LEU A 342 12.13 -3.54 -17.64
N HIS A 343 12.27 -3.83 -16.35
CA HIS A 343 13.25 -4.75 -15.82
C HIS A 343 12.60 -5.96 -15.10
N ILE A 344 12.24 -6.98 -15.89
CA ILE A 344 11.51 -8.17 -15.44
C ILE A 344 12.48 -9.29 -15.07
N LYS A 345 12.36 -9.82 -13.85
CA LYS A 345 13.15 -10.96 -13.36
C LYS A 345 12.20 -12.01 -12.77
N ASP A 346 12.30 -13.20 -13.32
CA ASP A 346 11.40 -14.33 -13.10
C ASP A 346 12.28 -15.58 -12.89
N GLU A 347 11.84 -16.58 -12.12
CA GLU A 347 12.65 -17.79 -11.87
C GLU A 347 11.95 -19.11 -12.29
N GLU A 348 10.67 -19.35 -11.97
CA GLU A 348 9.89 -20.53 -12.42
C GLU A 348 8.43 -20.18 -12.81
N ASN A 349 8.09 -20.27 -14.11
CA ASN A 349 6.81 -19.82 -14.70
C ASN A 349 6.16 -20.87 -15.64
N GLN A 350 4.88 -20.67 -16.00
CA GLN A 350 4.22 -21.35 -17.12
C GLN A 350 3.97 -20.41 -18.31
N GLU A 351 3.34 -19.24 -18.13
CA GLU A 351 3.05 -18.27 -19.20
C GLU A 351 3.49 -16.85 -18.81
N LEU A 352 4.54 -16.34 -19.47
CA LEU A 352 5.01 -14.95 -19.34
C LEU A 352 4.62 -14.15 -20.57
N HIS A 353 3.71 -13.19 -20.42
CA HIS A 353 3.27 -12.29 -21.49
C HIS A 353 3.60 -10.83 -21.19
N VAL A 354 4.64 -10.31 -21.87
CA VAL A 354 5.09 -8.92 -21.79
C VAL A 354 4.60 -8.15 -23.01
N LYS A 355 3.79 -7.11 -22.81
CA LYS A 355 3.22 -6.27 -23.86
C LYS A 355 3.48 -4.78 -23.64
N ASP A 356 4.61 -4.35 -24.16
CA ASP A 356 5.14 -2.99 -24.17
C ASP A 356 4.63 -2.20 -25.42
N GLU A 357 4.76 -0.88 -25.46
CA GLU A 357 4.57 -0.06 -26.68
C GLU A 357 5.71 0.94 -26.95
N GLU A 358 6.25 1.69 -25.97
CA GLU A 358 7.36 2.66 -26.15
C GLU A 358 8.35 2.65 -24.95
N ASN A 359 9.61 2.23 -25.17
CA ASN A 359 10.61 2.02 -24.10
C ASN A 359 12.03 2.50 -24.50
N GLN A 360 12.99 2.53 -23.56
CA GLN A 360 14.43 2.66 -23.84
C GLN A 360 15.21 1.35 -23.56
N GLU A 361 15.01 0.69 -22.42
CA GLU A 361 15.67 -0.57 -22.06
C GLU A 361 14.67 -1.63 -21.54
N LEU A 362 14.24 -2.55 -22.41
CA LEU A 362 13.43 -3.72 -22.03
C LEU A 362 14.33 -4.93 -21.74
N HIS A 363 14.35 -5.34 -20.48
CA HIS A 363 15.23 -6.36 -19.95
C HIS A 363 14.46 -7.51 -19.28
N VAL A 364 14.13 -8.55 -20.05
CA VAL A 364 13.45 -9.77 -19.58
C VAL A 364 14.46 -10.86 -19.22
N LYS A 365 14.43 -11.37 -17.98
CA LYS A 365 15.24 -12.50 -17.52
C LYS A 365 14.44 -13.53 -16.72
N HIS A 366 14.06 -14.65 -17.35
CA HIS A 366 13.56 -15.85 -16.65
C HIS A 366 14.67 -16.91 -16.43
N LYS A 367 14.39 -17.96 -15.66
CA LYS A 367 15.27 -19.15 -15.51
C LYS A 367 14.62 -20.38 -16.15
N GLU A 368 13.39 -20.71 -15.77
CA GLU A 368 12.59 -21.82 -16.29
C GLU A 368 11.17 -21.31 -16.60
N ASN A 369 10.67 -21.56 -17.81
CA ASN A 369 9.34 -21.16 -18.25
C ASN A 369 8.77 -22.20 -19.25
N GLN A 370 7.48 -22.11 -19.61
CA GLN A 370 6.91 -22.87 -20.73
C GLN A 370 6.70 -21.99 -21.97
N GLU A 371 5.96 -20.88 -21.85
CA GLU A 371 5.68 -19.97 -22.96
C GLU A 371 6.10 -18.53 -22.61
N LEU A 372 7.05 -17.95 -23.36
CA LEU A 372 7.40 -16.53 -23.28
C LEU A 372 6.93 -15.78 -24.53
N HIS A 373 5.94 -14.92 -24.33
CA HIS A 373 5.50 -13.93 -25.30
C HIS A 373 6.03 -12.54 -24.95
N VAL A 374 6.90 -11.99 -25.80
CA VAL A 374 7.26 -10.55 -25.74
C VAL A 374 6.73 -9.87 -26.98
N LYS A 375 5.86 -8.87 -26.83
CA LYS A 375 5.48 -7.93 -27.89
C LYS A 375 5.79 -6.52 -27.44
N HIS A 376 6.57 -5.79 -28.22
CA HIS A 376 6.74 -4.35 -28.07
C HIS A 376 6.33 -3.64 -29.37
N LYS A 377 6.62 -2.34 -29.50
CA LYS A 377 6.36 -1.56 -30.73
C LYS A 377 7.54 -0.66 -31.07
N GLU A 378 7.98 0.19 -30.15
CA GLU A 378 9.17 1.05 -30.29
C GLU A 378 10.09 0.89 -29.06
N ASN A 379 11.38 0.65 -29.27
CA ASN A 379 12.38 0.52 -28.19
C ASN A 379 13.79 0.93 -28.65
N GLN A 380 14.75 1.06 -27.73
CA GLN A 380 16.18 1.23 -28.06
C GLN A 380 16.97 -0.06 -27.82
N GLU A 381 16.86 -0.70 -26.65
CA GLU A 381 17.52 -1.98 -26.36
C GLU A 381 16.50 -3.02 -25.83
N LEU A 382 16.29 -4.12 -26.56
CA LEU A 382 15.59 -5.31 -26.04
C LEU A 382 16.61 -6.42 -25.80
N HIS A 383 16.83 -6.75 -24.53
CA HIS A 383 17.66 -7.89 -24.13
C HIS A 383 16.85 -8.94 -23.36
N VAL A 384 16.48 -10.01 -24.07
CA VAL A 384 15.83 -11.20 -23.49
C VAL A 384 16.88 -12.26 -23.16
N LYS A 385 16.89 -12.77 -21.93
CA LYS A 385 17.77 -13.86 -21.51
C LYS A 385 17.04 -14.94 -20.75
N HIS A 386 17.34 -16.20 -21.05
CA HIS A 386 16.85 -17.33 -20.29
C HIS A 386 17.88 -18.46 -20.15
N LYS A 387 17.41 -19.60 -19.62
CA LYS A 387 18.20 -20.81 -19.39
C LYS A 387 17.46 -22.06 -19.88
N GLU A 388 16.20 -22.26 -19.49
CA GLU A 388 15.32 -23.34 -20.00
C GLU A 388 13.94 -22.75 -20.34
N ASN A 389 13.41 -23.04 -21.53
CA ASN A 389 12.05 -22.66 -21.97
C ASN A 389 11.46 -23.70 -22.94
N GLN A 390 10.19 -23.61 -23.31
CA GLN A 390 9.61 -24.45 -24.38
C GLN A 390 9.30 -23.65 -25.65
N GLU A 391 8.54 -22.55 -25.55
CA GLU A 391 8.25 -21.67 -26.69
C GLU A 391 8.63 -20.22 -26.35
N LEU A 392 9.56 -19.63 -27.11
CA LEU A 392 9.90 -18.20 -27.04
C LEU A 392 9.41 -17.51 -28.31
N HIS A 393 8.39 -16.67 -28.21
CA HIS A 393 7.91 -15.86 -29.33
C HIS A 393 8.07 -14.36 -29.05
N ILE A 394 9.05 -13.76 -29.73
CA ILE A 394 9.32 -12.31 -29.69
C ILE A 394 8.74 -11.64 -30.93
N LYS A 395 8.00 -10.55 -30.72
CA LYS A 395 7.44 -9.71 -31.77
C LYS A 395 7.85 -8.25 -31.57
N ASP A 396 8.69 -7.81 -32.49
CA ASP A 396 9.25 -6.47 -32.59
C ASP A 396 8.58 -5.75 -33.79
N GLU A 397 8.57 -4.42 -33.79
CA GLU A 397 8.11 -3.56 -34.88
C GLU A 397 9.19 -2.52 -35.25
N GLU A 398 9.68 -1.70 -34.30
CA GLU A 398 10.83 -0.80 -34.48
C GLU A 398 11.80 -0.82 -33.26
N ASN A 399 13.10 -1.06 -33.48
CA ASN A 399 14.11 -1.21 -32.41
C ASN A 399 15.53 -0.77 -32.86
N GLN A 400 16.49 -0.60 -31.95
CA GLN A 400 17.91 -0.38 -32.28
C GLN A 400 18.78 -1.62 -32.02
N GLU A 401 18.72 -2.24 -30.85
CA GLU A 401 19.45 -3.47 -30.53
C GLU A 401 18.51 -4.55 -29.95
N LEU A 402 18.44 -5.70 -30.63
CA LEU A 402 17.73 -6.90 -30.16
C LEU A 402 18.73 -8.00 -29.82
N HIS A 403 19.06 -8.14 -28.54
CA HIS A 403 20.00 -9.15 -28.03
C HIS A 403 19.28 -10.28 -27.27
N ILE A 404 19.17 -11.44 -27.90
CA ILE A 404 18.53 -12.62 -27.31
C ILE A 404 19.59 -13.63 -26.90
N LYS A 405 19.55 -14.12 -25.66
CA LYS A 405 20.44 -15.16 -25.17
C LYS A 405 19.70 -16.33 -24.52
N ASP A 406 19.87 -17.50 -25.11
CA ASP A 406 19.33 -18.78 -24.66
C ASP A 406 20.42 -19.64 -23.97
N GLU A 407 20.01 -20.76 -23.37
CA GLU A 407 20.89 -21.91 -23.09
C GLU A 407 20.25 -23.26 -23.52
N GLU A 408 18.93 -23.46 -23.37
CA GLU A 408 18.17 -24.67 -23.75
C GLU A 408 16.68 -24.32 -24.03
N ASN A 409 16.18 -24.61 -25.24
CA ASN A 409 14.80 -24.28 -25.67
C ASN A 409 14.23 -25.32 -26.66
N GLN A 410 12.94 -25.24 -27.03
CA GLN A 410 12.34 -26.12 -28.05
C GLN A 410 11.93 -25.36 -29.32
N GLU A 411 11.23 -24.23 -29.21
CA GLU A 411 10.89 -23.38 -30.36
C GLU A 411 11.20 -21.91 -30.05
N LEU A 412 12.00 -21.27 -30.90
CA LEU A 412 12.36 -19.84 -30.78
C LEU A 412 11.91 -19.09 -32.03
N HIS A 413 10.82 -18.33 -31.92
CA HIS A 413 10.23 -17.55 -33.00
C HIS A 413 10.41 -16.03 -32.80
N ILE A 414 11.25 -15.40 -33.62
CA ILE A 414 11.42 -13.94 -33.65
C ILE A 414 10.74 -13.39 -34.90
N LYS A 415 9.82 -12.42 -34.74
CA LYS A 415 9.27 -11.64 -35.84
C LYS A 415 9.49 -10.15 -35.61
N ASP A 416 10.50 -9.64 -36.29
CA ASP A 416 10.99 -8.27 -36.34
C ASP A 416 10.46 -7.55 -37.61
N GLU A 417 10.43 -6.22 -37.66
CA GLU A 417 10.13 -5.44 -38.88
C GLU A 417 11.23 -4.43 -39.24
N GLU A 418 11.69 -3.56 -38.34
CA GLU A 418 12.78 -2.58 -38.58
C GLU A 418 13.76 -2.49 -37.39
N ASN A 419 15.03 -2.85 -37.62
CA ASN A 419 16.06 -2.95 -36.56
C ASN A 419 17.45 -2.45 -37.04
N GLN A 420 18.40 -2.22 -36.13
CA GLN A 420 19.80 -1.94 -36.48
C GLN A 420 20.73 -3.13 -36.21
N GLU A 421 20.68 -3.74 -35.01
CA GLU A 421 21.50 -4.91 -34.67
C GLU A 421 20.64 -6.03 -34.03
N LEU A 422 20.50 -7.16 -34.72
CA LEU A 422 19.84 -8.37 -34.22
C LEU A 422 20.90 -9.45 -33.91
N HIS A 423 21.11 -9.71 -32.63
CA HIS A 423 22.06 -10.72 -32.14
C HIS A 423 21.34 -11.79 -31.32
N VAL A 424 21.16 -12.99 -31.89
CA VAL A 424 20.67 -14.16 -31.16
C VAL A 424 21.83 -15.08 -30.87
N LYS A 425 21.98 -15.45 -29.59
CA LYS A 425 22.93 -16.44 -29.11
C LYS A 425 22.23 -17.53 -28.34
N ASP A 426 21.98 -18.61 -29.04
CA ASP A 426 21.45 -19.87 -28.55
C ASP A 426 22.58 -20.91 -28.33
N LYS A 427 22.25 -22.06 -27.75
CA LYS A 427 23.14 -23.18 -27.43
C LYS A 427 22.53 -24.53 -27.81
N GLU A 428 21.26 -24.80 -27.52
CA GLU A 428 20.59 -26.10 -27.74
C GLU A 428 19.09 -25.86 -27.98
N ASN A 429 18.59 -26.14 -29.19
CA ASN A 429 17.22 -25.83 -29.62
C ASN A 429 16.66 -26.94 -30.56
N GLN A 430 15.37 -26.91 -30.91
CA GLN A 430 14.77 -27.79 -31.92
C GLN A 430 14.31 -27.04 -33.18
N GLU A 431 13.68 -25.86 -33.06
CA GLU A 431 13.28 -25.02 -34.20
C GLU A 431 13.60 -23.52 -33.97
N LEU A 432 14.45 -22.92 -34.81
CA LEU A 432 14.79 -21.48 -34.76
C LEU A 432 14.13 -20.69 -35.91
N HIS A 433 12.89 -20.26 -35.64
CA HIS A 433 11.98 -19.37 -36.37
C HIS A 433 12.32 -17.86 -36.43
N VAL A 434 13.32 -17.38 -37.15
CA VAL A 434 13.51 -15.89 -37.26
C VAL A 434 12.87 -15.31 -38.53
N LYS A 435 12.34 -14.09 -38.45
CA LYS A 435 11.85 -13.32 -39.60
C LYS A 435 12.03 -11.84 -39.32
N HIS A 436 12.73 -11.13 -40.21
CA HIS A 436 12.83 -9.68 -40.20
C HIS A 436 12.48 -9.12 -41.59
N LYS A 437 12.34 -7.79 -41.70
CA LYS A 437 12.04 -7.09 -42.95
C LYS A 437 13.20 -6.16 -43.32
N GLU A 438 13.59 -5.24 -42.44
CA GLU A 438 14.73 -4.34 -42.63
C GLU A 438 15.68 -4.42 -41.42
N ASN A 439 16.98 -4.67 -41.66
CA ASN A 439 18.02 -4.72 -40.63
C ASN A 439 19.38 -4.20 -41.17
N GLN A 440 20.30 -3.77 -40.29
CA GLN A 440 21.67 -3.43 -40.66
C GLN A 440 22.65 -4.58 -40.40
N GLU A 441 22.72 -5.09 -39.17
CA GLU A 441 23.59 -6.23 -38.81
C GLU A 441 22.78 -7.39 -38.19
N LEU A 442 22.95 -8.59 -38.74
CA LEU A 442 22.36 -9.83 -38.23
C LEU A 442 23.44 -10.81 -37.78
N HIS A 443 23.60 -10.98 -36.46
CA HIS A 443 24.58 -11.90 -35.87
C HIS A 443 23.94 -13.17 -35.32
N ILE A 444 23.93 -14.18 -36.19
CA ILE A 444 23.51 -15.58 -36.03
C ILE A 444 24.37 -16.49 -35.12
N LYS A 445 23.96 -17.00 -33.95
CA LYS A 445 24.72 -18.12 -33.32
C LYS A 445 23.87 -19.05 -32.45
N ASP A 446 24.03 -20.37 -32.60
CA ASP A 446 23.13 -21.36 -31.99
C ASP A 446 23.79 -22.77 -31.93
N GLU A 447 24.40 -23.14 -30.79
CA GLU A 447 25.48 -24.17 -30.85
C GLU A 447 25.05 -25.61 -31.28
N GLU A 448 23.79 -26.04 -31.05
CA GLU A 448 23.26 -27.38 -31.43
C GLU A 448 21.79 -27.38 -31.95
N ASN A 449 21.53 -26.70 -33.07
CA ASN A 449 20.27 -26.71 -33.86
C ASN A 449 19.82 -28.09 -34.47
N GLN A 450 18.50 -28.38 -34.53
CA GLN A 450 17.87 -29.36 -35.45
C GLN A 450 17.27 -28.72 -36.73
N GLU A 451 16.25 -27.86 -36.63
CA GLU A 451 15.62 -27.18 -37.79
C GLU A 451 15.80 -25.65 -37.74
N LEU A 452 16.18 -25.09 -38.89
CA LEU A 452 16.71 -23.73 -39.02
C LEU A 452 15.92 -22.98 -40.11
N HIS A 453 15.46 -21.76 -39.84
CA HIS A 453 14.91 -20.88 -40.86
C HIS A 453 14.94 -19.41 -40.43
N ILE A 454 15.67 -18.53 -41.15
CA ILE A 454 15.24 -17.11 -41.28
C ILE A 454 14.69 -16.78 -42.64
N LYS A 455 13.64 -15.97 -42.61
CA LYS A 455 13.23 -15.16 -43.74
C LYS A 455 13.69 -13.70 -43.57
N ASP A 456 14.59 -13.30 -44.45
CA ASP A 456 15.21 -11.98 -44.61
C ASP A 456 14.55 -11.28 -45.83
N GLU A 457 14.36 -9.95 -45.83
CA GLU A 457 13.93 -9.19 -47.02
C GLU A 457 14.96 -8.15 -47.45
N GLU A 458 15.38 -7.24 -46.57
CA GLU A 458 16.48 -6.28 -46.82
C GLU A 458 17.44 -6.19 -45.60
N ASN A 459 18.70 -6.58 -45.81
CA ASN A 459 19.74 -6.68 -44.78
C ASN A 459 21.12 -6.28 -45.35
N GLN A 460 22.00 -5.67 -44.55
CA GLN A 460 23.31 -5.16 -45.01
C GLN A 460 24.48 -6.10 -44.68
N GLU A 461 24.68 -6.46 -43.41
CA GLU A 461 25.75 -7.36 -42.94
C GLU A 461 25.16 -8.58 -42.20
N LEU A 462 25.69 -9.76 -42.52
CA LEU A 462 25.12 -11.04 -42.09
C LEU A 462 26.20 -12.00 -41.63
N HIS A 463 26.09 -12.49 -40.40
CA HIS A 463 26.94 -13.51 -39.82
C HIS A 463 26.10 -14.69 -39.30
N ILE A 464 26.57 -15.91 -39.54
CA ILE A 464 25.88 -17.19 -39.26
C ILE A 464 26.88 -18.15 -38.63
N GLY A 465 26.57 -18.64 -37.43
CA GLY A 465 27.52 -19.29 -36.52
C GLY A 465 27.19 -20.73 -36.13
N GLU A 466 26.56 -21.47 -37.05
CA GLU A 466 25.89 -22.78 -36.87
C GLU A 466 24.67 -22.72 -35.92
N PRO A 467 23.56 -23.42 -36.26
CA PRO A 467 22.99 -23.31 -37.61
C PRO A 467 22.65 -21.85 -37.98
N GLY A 468 22.56 -20.96 -36.99
CA GLY A 468 21.65 -19.83 -37.05
C GLY A 468 21.94 -18.79 -38.13
N VAL A 469 21.06 -18.51 -39.11
CA VAL A 469 19.89 -19.31 -39.55
C VAL A 469 19.39 -19.04 -41.00
N THR A 470 20.02 -18.18 -41.82
CA THR A 470 19.26 -17.44 -42.87
C THR A 470 18.99 -18.09 -44.23
N CYS A 471 17.85 -17.65 -44.79
CA CYS A 471 17.41 -17.66 -46.20
C CYS A 471 16.79 -18.95 -46.75
#